data_AF-A0A7J4JJI4-F1
#
_entry.id   AF-A0A7J4JJI4-F1
#
_cell.length_a   1.000
_cell.length_b   1.000
_cell.length_c   1.000
_cell.angle_alpha   90.00
_cell.angle_beta   90.00
_cell.angle_gamma   90.00
#
_symmetry.space_group_name_H-M   'P 1'
#
loop_
_entity.id
_entity.type
_entity.pdbx_description
1 polymer ?
#
loop_
_entity_poly.entity_id
_entity_poly.type
_entity_poly.pdbx_seq_one_letter_code
_entity_poly.pdbx_strand_id
1 'polypeptide(L)' 'LACPACKGDLDYQKAKDQLVCKNKACKRAYKVEDGIPIMLVE' A
#
# COMPACT_ATOMS: atom_id res chain seq x y z
N LEU A 1 -5.48 4.15 7.08
CA LEU A 1 -5.10 4.19 5.65
C LEU A 1 -5.55 2.87 5.03
N ALA A 2 -6.41 2.90 4.02
CA ALA A 2 -6.95 1.69 3.40
C ALA A 2 -6.50 1.61 1.94
N CYS A 3 -6.45 0.40 1.38
CA CYS A 3 -6.10 0.19 -0.01
C CYS A 3 -7.11 0.90 -0.93
N PRO A 4 -6.70 1.79 -1.84
CA PRO A 4 -7.63 2.51 -2.71
C PRO A 4 -8.36 1.58 -3.70
N ALA A 5 -7.74 0.45 -4.10
CA ALA A 5 -8.33 -0.48 -5.06
C ALA A 5 -9.41 -1.41 -4.46
N CYS A 6 -9.23 -1.87 -3.22
CA CYS A 6 -10.10 -2.88 -2.62
C CYS A 6 -10.64 -2.53 -1.23
N LYS A 7 -10.27 -1.35 -0.70
CA LYS A 7 -10.61 -0.87 0.65
C LYS A 7 -10.16 -1.75 1.82
N GLY A 8 -9.31 -2.75 1.57
CA GLY A 8 -8.75 -3.61 2.60
C GLY A 8 -7.58 -2.97 3.36
N ASP A 9 -7.15 -3.63 4.43
CA ASP A 9 -6.04 -3.19 5.27
C ASP A 9 -4.70 -3.21 4.53
N LEU A 10 -3.84 -2.25 4.89
CA LEU A 10 -2.48 -2.12 4.40
C LEU A 10 -1.48 -2.46 5.52
N ASP A 11 -0.37 -3.07 5.14
CA ASP A 11 0.78 -3.36 5.98
C ASP A 11 1.95 -2.46 5.59
N TYR A 12 2.49 -1.69 6.53
CA TYR A 12 3.65 -0.86 6.24
C TYR A 12 4.95 -1.64 6.46
N GLN A 13 5.62 -1.97 5.36
CA GLN A 13 6.91 -2.62 5.36
C GLN A 13 8.02 -1.58 5.46
N LYS A 14 8.38 -1.21 6.69
CA LYS A 14 9.44 -0.23 6.99
C LYS A 14 10.77 -0.52 6.28
N ALA A 15 11.14 -1.80 6.15
CA ALA A 15 12.39 -2.19 5.50
C ALA A 15 12.46 -1.81 4.01
N LYS A 16 11.32 -1.52 3.38
CA LYS A 16 11.20 -1.23 1.94
C LYS A 16 10.43 0.06 1.67
N ASP A 17 10.10 0.81 2.73
CA ASP A 17 9.24 1.99 2.67
C ASP A 17 8.05 1.82 1.73
N GLN A 18 7.22 0.82 2.00
CA GLN A 18 6.06 0.52 1.17
C GLN A 18 4.86 0.05 1.99
N LEU A 19 3.67 0.32 1.49
CA LEU A 19 2.39 -0.17 2.00
C LEU A 19 1.91 -1.31 1.12
N VAL A 20 1.79 -2.50 1.69
CA VAL A 20 1.33 -3.69 0.97
C VAL A 20 -0.07 -4.06 1.42
N CYS A 21 -0.99 -4.27 0.49
CA CYS A 21 -2.33 -4.71 0.82
C CYS A 21 -2.35 -6.15 1.34
N LYS A 22 -2.92 -6.34 2.53
CA LYS A 22 -3.06 -7.67 3.18
C LYS A 22 -4.08 -8.56 2.47
N ASN A 23 -4.98 -7.97 1.68
CA ASN A 23 -5.94 -8.73 0.89
C ASN A 23 -5.20 -9.54 -0.18
N LYS A 24 -5.25 -10.88 -0.05
CA LYS A 24 -4.60 -11.83 -0.96
C LYS A 24 -5.08 -11.73 -2.41
N ALA A 25 -6.31 -11.26 -2.64
CA ALA A 25 -6.85 -11.04 -3.98
C ALA A 25 -6.36 -9.73 -4.61
N CYS A 26 -5.93 -8.74 -3.81
CA CYS A 26 -5.44 -7.46 -4.30
C CYS A 26 -3.91 -7.42 -4.40
N LYS A 27 -3.19 -7.75 -3.32
CA LYS A 27 -1.72 -7.81 -3.23
C LYS A 27 -0.94 -6.60 -3.79
N ARG A 28 -1.58 -5.44 -3.99
CA ARG A 28 -0.91 -4.21 -4.45
C ARG A 28 0.10 -3.73 -3.40
N ALA A 29 1.21 -3.18 -3.86
CA ALA A 29 2.23 -2.53 -3.04
C ALA A 29 2.37 -1.06 -3.50
N TYR A 30 2.27 -0.13 -2.56
CA TYR A 30 2.39 1.30 -2.78
C TYR A 30 3.69 1.78 -2.15
N LYS A 31 4.55 2.48 -2.90
CA LYS A 31 5.78 3.06 -2.34
C LYS A 31 5.45 4.21 -1.40
N VAL A 32 6.33 4.46 -0.44
CA VAL A 32 6.33 5.62 0.43
C VAL A 32 7.61 6.41 0.13
N GLU A 33 7.46 7.62 -0.38
CA GLU A 33 8.57 8.52 -0.71
C GLU A 33 8.40 9.79 0.14
N ASP A 34 9.45 10.19 0.85
CA ASP A 34 9.43 11.33 1.78
C ASP A 34 8.30 11.28 2.83
N GLY A 35 7.91 10.07 3.25
CA GLY A 35 6.80 9.84 4.18
C GLY A 35 5.41 9.97 3.54
N ILE A 36 5.33 10.20 2.24
CA ILE A 36 4.09 10.31 1.47
C ILE A 36 3.86 8.99 0.69
N PRO A 37 2.76 8.28 0.96
CA PRO A 37 2.43 7.08 0.21
C PRO A 37 1.94 7.39 -1.20
N ILE A 38 2.67 6.92 -2.20
CA ILE A 38 2.36 7.02 -3.63
C ILE A 38 1.28 5.98 -3.98
N MET A 39 0.02 6.35 -3.77
CA MET A 39 -1.15 5.52 -4.04
C MET A 39 -1.72 5.76 -5.44
N LEU A 40 -0.88 5.57 -6.47
CA LEU A 40 -1.30 5.67 -7.87
C LEU A 40 -2.13 4.43 -8.24
N VAL A 41 -3.37 4.68 -8.62
CA VAL A 41 -4.30 3.69 -9.16
C VAL A 41 -4.51 4.10 -10.61
N GLU A 42 -3.65 3.64 -11.50
CA GLU A 42 -4.12 3.41 -12.87
C GLU A 42 -5.13 2.24 -12.87
#